data_AF-A0A0R0LHT4-F1
#
_entry.id   AF-A0A0R0LHT4-F1
#
_cell.length_a   1.000
_cell.length_b   1.000
_cell.length_c   1.000
_cell.angle_alpha   90.00
_cell.angle_beta   90.00
_cell.angle_gamma   90.00
#
_symmetry.space_group_name_H-M   'P 1'
#
loop_
_entity.id
_entity.type
_entity.pdbx_description
1 polymer ?
#
loop_
_entity_poly.entity_id
_entity_poly.type
_entity_poly.pdbx_seq_one_letter_code
_entity_poly.pdbx_strand_id
1 'polypeptide(L)' 'MNEGQRAAIIFCVQRSDVEVVEPAQIIDPHYTQALIEAEQSGVELYALRANLSDEGVQLVDAVPVRCPPK' A
#
# COMPACT_ATOMS: atom_id res chain seq x y z
N MET A 1 -1.89 24.24 -0.88
CA MET A 1 -2.30 24.32 0.54
C MET A 1 -2.50 22.88 0.98
N ASN A 2 -1.53 22.27 1.68
CA ASN A 2 -1.80 21.01 2.39
C ASN A 2 -2.34 21.40 3.75
N GLU A 3 -3.64 21.31 3.92
CA GLU A 3 -4.25 21.39 5.25
C GLU A 3 -3.64 20.23 6.05
N GLY A 4 -3.02 20.52 7.21
CA GLY A 4 -2.13 19.62 7.97
C GLY A 4 -2.82 18.41 8.61
N GLN A 5 -3.66 17.71 7.86
CA GLN A 5 -4.35 16.50 8.25
C GLN A 5 -3.43 15.29 8.03
N ARG A 6 -3.47 14.35 8.98
CA ARG A 6 -2.81 13.06 8.83
C ARG A 6 -3.55 12.25 7.77
N ALA A 7 -2.82 11.74 6.78
CA ALA A 7 -3.36 10.93 5.68
C ALA A 7 -2.62 9.59 5.58
N ALA A 8 -3.34 8.54 5.19
CA ALA A 8 -2.77 7.22 4.98
C ALA A 8 -3.44 6.50 3.79
N ILE A 9 -2.66 5.65 3.11
CA ILE A 9 -3.12 4.64 2.17
C ILE A 9 -2.95 3.27 2.82
N ILE A 10 -4.01 2.47 2.83
CA ILE A 10 -3.99 1.10 3.36
C ILE A 10 -4.30 0.13 2.21
N PHE A 11 -3.31 -0.63 1.81
CA PHE A 11 -3.46 -1.72 0.85
C PHE A 11 -4.02 -2.96 1.56
N CYS A 12 -5.30 -3.27 1.36
CA CYS A 12 -5.91 -4.52 1.81
C CYS A 12 -5.61 -5.63 0.81
N VAL A 13 -4.57 -6.42 1.07
CA VAL A 13 -4.07 -7.40 0.12
C VAL A 13 -4.81 -8.72 0.26
N GLN A 14 -5.69 -9.01 -0.70
CA GLN A 14 -6.48 -10.24 -0.76
C GLN A 14 -5.67 -11.42 -1.33
N ARG A 15 -4.50 -11.66 -0.74
CA ARG A 15 -3.61 -12.78 -1.03
C ARG A 15 -2.92 -13.20 0.25
N SER A 16 -3.17 -14.43 0.69
CA SER A 16 -2.59 -14.97 1.93
C SER A 16 -1.08 -15.21 1.85
N ASP A 17 -0.50 -15.18 0.66
CA ASP A 17 0.93 -15.43 0.40
C ASP A 17 1.75 -14.14 0.21
N VAL A 18 1.14 -12.96 0.34
CA VAL A 18 1.88 -11.70 0.16
C VAL A 18 2.91 -11.50 1.26
N GLU A 19 4.13 -11.15 0.88
CA GLU A 19 5.20 -10.79 1.82
C GLU A 19 5.58 -9.31 1.75
N VAL A 20 5.25 -8.63 0.64
CA VAL A 20 5.55 -7.22 0.39
C VAL A 20 4.59 -6.64 -0.64
N VAL A 21 4.29 -5.35 -0.54
CA VAL A 21 3.57 -4.59 -1.56
C VAL A 21 4.51 -3.57 -2.21
N GLU A 22 4.53 -3.57 -3.54
CA GLU A 22 5.32 -2.65 -4.37
C GLU A 22 4.42 -2.08 -5.48
N PRO A 23 4.55 -0.79 -5.85
CA PRO A 23 3.82 -0.25 -6.99
C PRO A 23 4.30 -0.89 -8.28
N ALA A 24 3.36 -1.26 -9.15
CA ALA A 24 3.66 -1.93 -10.41
C ALA A 24 4.06 -0.94 -11.51
N GLN A 25 5.29 -0.40 -11.45
CA GLN A 25 5.83 0.61 -12.38
C GLN A 25 5.62 0.30 -13.87
N ILE A 26 5.74 -0.98 -14.26
CA ILE A 26 5.59 -1.40 -15.66
C ILE A 26 4.14 -1.25 -16.14
N ILE A 27 3.17 -1.45 -15.24
CA ILE A 27 1.74 -1.36 -15.55
C ILE A 27 1.30 0.09 -15.48
N ASP A 28 1.69 0.81 -14.42
CA ASP A 28 1.33 2.21 -14.23
C ASP A 28 2.49 3.02 -13.61
N PRO A 29 3.29 3.70 -14.45
CA PRO A 29 4.38 4.55 -13.98
C PRO A 29 3.86 5.84 -13.32
N HIS A 30 2.67 6.32 -13.68
CA HIS A 30 2.09 7.53 -13.11
C HIS A 30 1.59 7.30 -11.68
N TYR A 31 0.92 6.17 -11.44
CA TYR A 31 0.52 5.78 -10.09
C TYR A 31 1.74 5.59 -9.19
N THR A 32 2.79 4.94 -9.70
CA THR A 32 4.04 4.74 -8.95
C THR A 32 4.66 6.08 -8.55
N GLN A 33 4.76 7.02 -9.49
CA GLN A 33 5.26 8.37 -9.21
C GLN A 33 4.39 9.10 -8.18
N ALA A 34 3.06 9.04 -8.31
CA ALA A 34 2.14 9.66 -7.38
C ALA A 34 2.24 9.07 -5.96
N LEU A 35 2.44 7.74 -5.85
CA LEU A 35 2.62 7.07 -4.56
C LEU A 35 3.91 7.52 -3.86
N ILE A 36 5.01 7.65 -4.60
CA ILE A 36 6.28 8.18 -4.09
C ILE A 36 6.12 9.63 -3.62
N GLU A 37 5.44 10.47 -4.39
CA GLU A 37 5.20 11.88 -4.03
C GLU A 37 4.28 12.02 -2.81
N ALA A 38 3.26 11.16 -2.70
CA ALA A 38 2.38 11.11 -1.55
C ALA A 38 3.15 10.73 -0.28
N GLU A 39 3.95 9.66 -0.32
CA GLU A 39 4.79 9.23 0.80
C GLU A 39 5.74 10.35 1.24
N GLN A 40 6.41 11.01 0.29
CA GLN A 40 7.31 12.14 0.57
C GLN A 40 6.59 13.37 1.13
N SER A 41 5.30 13.53 0.81
CA SER A 41 4.45 14.60 1.35
C SER A 41 3.89 14.27 2.74
N GLY A 42 4.24 13.12 3.32
CA GLY A 42 3.85 12.69 4.65
C GLY A 42 2.62 11.77 4.70
N VAL A 43 2.18 11.23 3.56
CA VAL A 43 1.14 10.18 3.55
C VAL A 43 1.74 8.88 4.03
N GLU A 44 1.13 8.27 5.04
CA GLU A 44 1.57 6.98 5.56
C GLU A 44 1.12 5.84 4.64
N LEU A 45 2.00 4.89 4.35
CA LEU A 45 1.70 3.72 3.54
C LEU A 45 1.65 2.47 4.41
N TYR A 46 0.55 1.74 4.34
CA TYR A 46 0.36 0.48 5.04
C TYR A 46 -0.11 -0.60 4.07
N ALA A 47 0.31 -1.84 4.31
CA ALA A 47 -0.27 -3.00 3.66
C ALA A 47 -0.68 -4.03 4.71
N LEU A 48 -1.90 -4.55 4.57
CA LEU A 48 -2.46 -5.56 5.45
C LEU A 48 -2.74 -6.80 4.61
N ARG A 49 -2.07 -7.89 4.94
CA ARG A 49 -2.36 -9.20 4.36
C ARG A 49 -3.71 -9.68 4.85
N ALA A 50 -4.46 -10.31 3.96
CA ALA A 50 -5.72 -10.97 4.30
C ALA A 50 -5.59 -12.49 4.23
N ASN A 51 -6.24 -13.17 5.17
CA ASN A 51 -6.58 -14.58 5.01
C ASN A 51 -7.93 -14.69 4.29
N LEU A 52 -8.00 -15.62 3.33
CA LEU A 52 -9.19 -15.90 2.52
C LEU A 52 -9.73 -17.28 2.88
N SER A 53 -11.02 -17.38 3.13
CA SER A 53 -11.73 -18.63 3.40
C SER A 53 -13.15 -18.56 2.86
N ASP A 54 -13.85 -19.70 2.86
CA ASP A 54 -15.28 -19.75 2.49
C ASP A 54 -16.17 -18.96 3.47
N GLU A 55 -15.68 -18.68 4.68
CA GLU A 55 -16.37 -17.85 5.68
C GLU A 55 -16.16 -16.34 5.46
N GLY A 56 -15.19 -15.95 4.63
CA GLY A 56 -14.94 -14.57 4.24
C GLY A 56 -13.46 -14.17 4.20
N VAL A 57 -13.24 -12.85 4.25
CA VAL A 57 -11.93 -12.19 4.14
C VAL A 57 -11.60 -11.51 5.46
N GLN A 58 -10.44 -11.83 6.03
CA GLN A 58 -9.98 -11.25 7.29
C GLN A 58 -8.59 -10.64 7.14
N LEU A 59 -8.43 -9.36 7.50
CA LEU A 59 -7.10 -8.74 7.62
C LEU A 59 -6.38 -9.32 8.84
N VAL A 60 -5.16 -9.80 8.65
CA VAL A 60 -4.42 -10.56 9.67
C VAL A 60 -3.23 -9.80 10.21
N ASP A 61 -2.31 -9.38 9.35
CA ASP A 61 -1.04 -8.79 9.77
C ASP A 61 -0.51 -7.79 8.73
N ALA A 62 0.38 -6.91 9.18
CA ALA A 62 1.00 -5.91 8.34
C ALA A 62 2.20 -6.50 7.58
N VAL A 63 2.28 -6.19 6.29
CA VAL A 63 3.44 -6.49 5.45
C VAL A 63 4.09 -5.17 4.99
N PRO A 64 5.40 -5.16 4.69
CA PRO A 64 6.07 -3.96 4.22
C PRO A 64 5.47 -3.43 2.91
N VAL A 65 5.40 -2.11 2.80
CA VAL A 65 5.28 -1.41 1.52
C VAL A 65 6.67 -0.95 1.11
N ARG A 66 7.08 -1.24 -0.12
CA ARG A 66 8.35 -0.75 -0.68
C ARG A 66 8.07 0.14 -1.88
N CYS A 67 8.46 1.40 -1.78
CA CYS A 67 8.56 2.29 -2.91
C CYS A 67 9.95 2.17 -3.53
N PRO A 68 10.09 2.10 -4.88
CA PRO A 68 11.40 2.18 -5.51
C PRO A 68 12.04 3.55 -5.21
N PRO A 69 13.37 3.63 -5.15
CA PRO A 69 14.06 4.91 -5.02
C PRO A 69 13.75 5.79 -6.23
N LYS A 70 13.79 7.12 -6.01
CA LYS A 70 13.74 8.13 -7.08
C LYS A 70 14.90 7.97 -8.06
#